data_AF-A0A920PBG0-F1
#
_entry.id   AF-A0A920PBG0-F1
#
_cell.length_a   1.000
_cell.length_b   1.000
_cell.length_c   1.000
_cell.angle_alpha   90.00
_cell.angle_beta   90.00
_cell.angle_gamma   90.00
#
_symmetry.space_group_name_H-M   'P 1'
#
loop_
_entity.id
_entity.type
_entity.pdbx_description
1 polymer ?
#
loop_
_entity_poly.entity_id
_entity_poly.type
_entity_poly.pdbx_seq_one_letter_code
_entity_poly.pdbx_strand_id
1 'polypeptide(L)' 'MQGEQFDGKSLSYLNIYPDDYNPAASYPLVILLHGFGANMQDLAGLTPNISSTGYVFSLS' A
#
# COMPACT_ATOMS: atom_id res chain seq x y z
N MET A 1 -1.50 10.81 1.34
CA MET A 1 -1.66 9.41 1.76
C MET A 1 -0.67 9.10 2.86
N GLN A 2 -0.93 8.08 3.68
CA GLN A 2 -0.05 7.68 4.78
C GLN A 2 0.41 6.22 4.62
N GLY A 3 1.71 5.98 4.79
CA GLY A 3 2.31 4.65 4.74
C GLY A 3 2.55 4.06 6.14
N GLU A 4 2.27 2.78 6.30
CA GLU A 4 2.56 2.00 7.51
C GLU A 4 3.24 0.68 7.13
N GLN A 5 4.46 0.46 7.63
CA GLN A 5 5.21 -0.76 7.38
C GLN A 5 4.89 -1.83 8.42
N PHE A 6 4.77 -3.05 7.94
CA PHE A 6 4.58 -4.24 8.75
C PHE A 6 5.66 -5.26 8.43
N ASP A 7 6.38 -5.70 9.46
CA ASP A 7 7.33 -6.80 9.34
C ASP A 7 6.61 -8.12 9.64
N GLY A 8 6.06 -8.73 8.60
CA GLY A 8 5.45 -10.04 8.68
C GLY A 8 6.50 -11.14 8.95
N LYS A 9 6.04 -12.31 9.41
CA LYS A 9 6.94 -13.43 9.74
C LYS A 9 7.83 -13.89 8.57
N SER A 10 7.31 -13.80 7.35
CA SER A 10 7.99 -14.28 6.14
C SER A 10 8.23 -13.19 5.11
N LEU A 11 7.49 -12.09 5.19
CA LEU A 11 7.51 -11.01 4.20
C LEU A 11 7.13 -9.70 4.89
N SER A 12 7.99 -8.69 4.75
CA SER A 12 7.64 -7.32 5.11
C SER A 12 6.80 -6.71 4.01
N TYR A 13 5.84 -5.86 4.38
CA TYR A 13 4.99 -5.14 3.44
C TYR A 13 4.69 -3.74 3.94
N LEU A 14 4.28 -2.87 3.02
CA LEU A 14 3.93 -1.48 3.28
C LEU A 14 2.47 -1.26 2.88
N ASN A 15 1.62 -0.88 3.83
CA ASN A 15 0.27 -0.43 3.53
C ASN A 15 0.27 1.07 3.25
N ILE A 16 -0.40 1.50 2.18
CA ILE A 16 -0.68 2.90 1.89
C ILE A 16 -2.18 3.12 2.05
N TYR A 17 -2.54 3.94 3.04
CA TYR A 17 -3.91 4.36 3.30
C TYR A 17 -4.28 5.58 2.46
N PRO A 18 -5.54 5.66 1.99
CA PRO A 18 -6.00 6.79 1.23
C PRO A 18 -6.09 8.06 2.09
N ASP A 19 -6.15 9.23 1.45
CA ASP A 19 -6.26 10.52 2.17
C ASP A 19 -7.55 10.65 2.98
N ASP A 20 -8.61 9.97 2.55
CA ASP A 20 -9.92 9.93 3.18
C ASP A 20 -10.13 8.67 4.05
N TYR A 21 -9.06 8.13 4.61
CA TYR A 21 -9.13 6.90 5.39
C TYR A 21 -10.06 7.00 6.60
N ASN A 22 -11.05 6.11 6.66
CA ASN A 22 -12.01 5.98 7.74
C ASN A 22 -11.96 4.57 8.35
N PRO A 23 -11.58 4.48 9.63
CA PRO A 23 -11.79 3.40 10.58
C PRO A 23 -12.79 2.31 10.24
N ALA A 24 -14.01 2.83 10.04
CA ALA A 24 -15.25 2.08 10.03
C ALA A 24 -15.73 1.75 8.62
N ALA A 25 -15.01 2.19 7.58
CA ALA A 25 -15.34 1.92 6.19
C ALA A 25 -14.58 0.70 5.66
N SER A 26 -15.23 -0.07 4.78
CA SER A 26 -14.57 -1.14 4.03
C SER A 26 -13.96 -0.58 2.76
N TYR A 27 -12.68 -0.86 2.54
CA TYR A 27 -11.96 -0.44 1.34
C TYR A 27 -11.59 -1.66 0.47
N PRO A 28 -11.70 -1.56 -0.87
CA PRO A 28 -11.03 -2.50 -1.75
C PRO A 28 -9.52 -2.48 -1.52
N LEU A 29 -8.93 -3.68 -1.46
CA LEU A 29 -7.49 -3.89 -1.32
C LEU A 29 -6.86 -4.13 -2.69
N VAL A 30 -5.82 -3.37 -3.00
CA VAL A 30 -4.96 -3.60 -4.18
C VAL A 30 -3.59 -4.05 -3.70
N ILE A 31 -3.11 -5.19 -4.21
CA ILE A 31 -1.78 -5.71 -3.89
C ILE A 31 -0.85 -5.38 -5.05
N LEU A 32 0.24 -4.66 -4.77
CA LEU A 32 1.28 -4.37 -5.75
C LEU A 32 2.53 -5.17 -5.36
N LEU A 33 2.97 -6.01 -6.29
CA LEU A 33 4.12 -6.89 -6.10
C LEU A 33 5.31 -6.31 -6.86
N HIS A 34 6.45 -6.14 -6.18
CA HIS A 34 7.65 -5.69 -6.88
C HIS A 34 8.29 -6.84 -7.68
N GLY A 35 9.06 -6.49 -8.72
CA GLY A 35 9.85 -7.47 -9.46
C GLY A 35 11.03 -7.99 -8.65
N PHE A 36 11.64 -9.11 -9.07
CA PHE A 36 12.83 -9.64 -8.43
C PHE A 36 13.97 -8.60 -8.38
N GLY A 37 14.52 -8.34 -7.19
CA GLY A 37 15.60 -7.37 -6.97
C GLY A 37 15.16 -5.90 -6.84
N ALA A 38 13.86 -5.62 -6.94
CA ALA A 38 13.28 -4.28 -6.68
C ALA A 38 12.84 -4.13 -5.21
N ASN A 39 12.31 -2.96 -4.87
CA ASN A 39 11.88 -2.65 -3.51
C ASN A 39 10.42 -2.13 -3.47
N MET A 40 9.65 -2.55 -2.46
CA MET A 40 8.30 -2.05 -2.19
C MET A 40 8.18 -0.51 -2.08
N GLN A 41 9.25 0.19 -1.67
CA GLN A 41 9.27 1.66 -1.64
C GLN A 41 9.19 2.29 -3.03
N ASP A 42 9.68 1.62 -4.07
CA ASP A 42 9.56 2.10 -5.46
C ASP A 42 8.09 2.13 -5.90
N LEU A 43 7.27 1.21 -5.39
CA LEU A 43 5.84 1.12 -5.69
C LEU A 43 5.02 2.15 -4.90
N ALA A 44 5.46 2.57 -3.71
CA ALA A 44 4.74 3.54 -2.89
C ALA A 44 4.54 4.86 -3.63
N GLY A 45 5.55 5.32 -4.37
CA GLY A 45 5.48 6.53 -5.19
C GLY A 45 4.49 6.45 -6.37
N LEU A 46 4.06 5.25 -6.77
CA LEU A 46 3.10 5.05 -7.85
C LEU A 46 1.65 5.10 -7.36
N THR A 47 1.40 4.77 -6.09
CA THR A 47 0.05 4.72 -5.51
C THR A 47 -0.78 6.01 -5.74
N PRO A 48 -0.25 7.24 -5.62
CA PRO A 48 -1.04 8.44 -5.83
C PRO A 48 -1.49 8.63 -7.29
N ASN A 49 -0.76 8.04 -8.24
CA ASN A 49 -1.10 8.07 -9.66
C ASN A 49 -2.20 7.07 -10.03
N ILE A 50 -2.44 6.06 -9.17
CA ILE A 50 -3.53 5.09 -9.34
C ILE A 50 -4.81 5.66 -8.72
N SER A 51 -4.75 5.98 -7.42
CA SER A 51 -5.80 6.70 -6.70
C SER A 51 -5.28 7.17 -5.34
N SER A 52 -5.64 8.39 -4.94
CA SER A 52 -5.36 8.90 -3.59
C SER A 52 -6.51 8.65 -2.59
N THR A 53 -7.66 8.17 -3.06
CA THR A 53 -8.88 7.95 -2.26
C THR A 53 -9.50 6.59 -2.52
N GLY A 54 -10.26 6.06 -1.56
CA GLY A 54 -11.15 4.92 -1.77
C GLY A 54 -10.48 3.55 -1.98
N TYR A 55 -9.16 3.45 -1.89
CA TYR A 55 -8.41 2.19 -1.95
C TYR A 55 -7.34 2.12 -0.87
N VAL A 56 -7.10 0.92 -0.36
CA VAL A 56 -5.89 0.60 0.40
C VAL A 56 -4.94 -0.16 -0.51
N PHE A 57 -3.67 0.25 -0.55
CA PHE A 57 -2.64 -0.48 -1.28
C PHE A 57 -1.75 -1.24 -0.29
N SER A 58 -1.45 -2.50 -0.59
CA SER A 58 -0.42 -3.26 0.14
C SER A 58 0.70 -3.62 -0.83
N LEU A 59 1.91 -3.23 -0.47
CA LEU A 59 3.11 -3.32 -1.29
C LEU A 59 4.03 -4.34 -0.67
N SER A 60 4.42 -5.36 -1.42
CA SER A 60 5.37 -6.39 -0.95
C SER A 60 6.57 -6.50 -1.86
#